data_AF-F2QXV1-F1
#
_entry.id   AF-F2QXV1-F1
#
_cell.length_a   1.000
_cell.length_b   1.000
_cell.length_c   1.000
_cell.angle_alpha   90.00
_cell.angle_beta   90.00
_cell.angle_gamma   90.00
#
_symmetry.space_group_name_H-M   'P 1'
#
loop_
_entity.id
_entity.type
_entity.pdbx_description
1 polymer ?
#
loop_
_entity_poly.entity_id
_entity_poly.type
_entity_poly.pdbx_seq_one_letter_code
_entity_poly.pdbx_strand_id
1 'polypeptide(L)'
;MNETSDGLDVNYLRIPGIIENEKSLGKLFSSYKNLAIENLHPDDRLLLVDPNKSATLNEESPVFFLRRPQYVSDGEKINLQNFTNKRKHQDMEDTNPRSQLHSVERTFDEVIDPRNKNRLQSLIHPRKKIKAVKAWHFFPDTSTFDQVFHSLKFVGSASLSKDRPLNEQLGQVSETDSTSVNASILTSLFKPIEINPHNKWISLYAVTDKLSAESFRKSFNSIKDDNIVNRHVIYDHIKDFDQMFRGHKKLFEDFAISFDDISDRAFFVPIVGRLELKKKRIVPGLVDMVNRTNYAHIRMDLRNPSTQETAIRDSRREQYDPVNYSSIQEE
;
A
#
# COMPACT_ATOMS: atom_id res chain seq x y z
N MET A 1 -81.57 -13.11 17.69
CA MET A 1 -81.63 -12.07 16.63
C MET A 1 -80.44 -12.34 15.73
N ASN A 2 -80.70 -12.59 14.45
CA ASN A 2 -79.71 -13.13 13.53
C ASN A 2 -78.78 -12.01 13.05
N GLU A 3 -77.55 -11.96 13.57
CA GLU A 3 -76.48 -11.16 12.98
C GLU A 3 -75.89 -11.95 11.81
N THR A 4 -76.41 -11.71 10.61
CA THR A 4 -76.02 -12.41 9.37
C THR A 4 -75.06 -11.59 8.49
N SER A 5 -74.33 -10.63 9.06
CA SER A 5 -73.37 -9.83 8.31
C SER A 5 -72.00 -9.88 8.98
N ASP A 6 -70.98 -10.25 8.21
CA ASP A 6 -69.57 -10.45 8.61
C ASP A 6 -68.86 -9.17 9.11
N GLY A 7 -69.40 -8.50 10.14
CA GLY A 7 -68.82 -7.29 10.74
C GLY A 7 -68.93 -6.02 9.88
N LEU A 8 -69.55 -6.10 8.70
CA LEU A 8 -69.84 -4.96 7.83
C LEU A 8 -71.32 -4.55 7.94
N ASP A 9 -71.59 -3.57 8.80
CA ASP A 9 -72.92 -2.98 8.94
C ASP A 9 -73.26 -2.09 7.74
N VAL A 10 -74.09 -2.61 6.84
CA VAL A 10 -74.59 -1.86 5.69
C VAL A 10 -75.73 -0.94 6.12
N ASN A 11 -75.38 0.28 6.54
CA ASN A 11 -76.37 1.30 6.91
C ASN A 11 -76.46 2.40 5.84
N TYR A 12 -77.47 2.30 4.97
CA TYR A 12 -77.73 3.27 3.91
C TYR A 12 -78.03 4.68 4.44
N LEU A 13 -78.53 4.83 5.67
CA LEU A 13 -78.82 6.14 6.26
C LEU A 13 -77.56 6.98 6.53
N ARG A 14 -76.38 6.35 6.57
CA ARG A 14 -75.10 7.07 6.72
C ARG A 14 -74.63 7.73 5.44
N ILE A 15 -75.22 7.40 4.29
CA ILE A 15 -74.85 7.96 2.99
C ILE A 15 -75.74 9.18 2.72
N PRO A 16 -75.19 10.41 2.75
CA PRO A 16 -75.99 11.62 2.61
C PRO A 16 -76.62 11.71 1.22
N GLY A 17 -77.93 12.00 1.18
CA GLY A 17 -78.68 12.22 -0.07
C GLY A 17 -79.16 10.97 -0.80
N ILE A 18 -78.99 9.77 -0.22
CA ILE A 18 -79.40 8.50 -0.85
C ILE A 18 -80.93 8.32 -0.93
N ILE A 19 -81.68 8.87 0.04
CA ILE A 19 -83.15 8.79 0.10
C ILE A 19 -83.79 9.94 -0.70
N GLU A 20 -83.13 11.10 -0.74
CA GLU A 20 -83.76 12.34 -1.21
C GLU A 20 -83.62 12.59 -2.72
N ASN A 21 -82.62 11.98 -3.39
CA ASN A 21 -82.40 12.18 -4.83
C ASN A 21 -81.71 10.97 -5.47
N GLU A 22 -82.40 10.20 -6.32
CA GLU A 22 -81.79 9.06 -7.05
C GLU A 22 -80.60 9.46 -7.93
N LYS A 23 -80.56 10.73 -8.40
CA LYS A 23 -79.46 11.26 -9.22
C LYS A 23 -78.19 11.59 -8.42
N SER A 24 -78.26 11.64 -7.09
CA SER A 24 -77.11 11.96 -6.22
C SER A 24 -76.18 10.75 -6.02
N LEU A 25 -76.73 9.53 -6.09
CA LEU A 25 -75.99 8.26 -6.01
C LEU A 25 -74.88 8.20 -7.07
N GLY A 26 -75.22 8.54 -8.31
CA GLY A 26 -74.25 8.57 -9.41
C GLY A 26 -73.13 9.59 -9.20
N LYS A 27 -73.38 10.70 -8.49
CA LYS A 27 -72.34 11.71 -8.19
C LYS A 27 -71.39 11.27 -7.09
N LEU A 28 -71.88 10.65 -6.01
CA LEU A 28 -71.02 10.13 -4.95
C LEU A 28 -70.05 9.07 -5.48
N PHE A 29 -70.54 8.11 -6.28
CA PHE A 29 -69.67 7.10 -6.90
C PHE A 29 -68.82 7.66 -8.05
N SER A 30 -69.25 8.74 -8.72
CA SER A 30 -68.45 9.39 -9.76
C SER A 30 -67.28 10.21 -9.20
N SER A 31 -67.35 10.70 -7.96
CA SER A 31 -66.23 11.41 -7.32
C SER A 31 -64.98 10.53 -7.15
N TYR A 32 -65.17 9.21 -7.08
CA TYR A 32 -64.09 8.23 -6.95
C TYR A 32 -63.62 7.66 -8.30
N LYS A 33 -64.19 8.07 -9.45
CA LYS A 33 -63.78 7.60 -10.78
C LYS A 33 -62.31 7.94 -11.13
N ASN A 34 -61.70 8.88 -10.42
CA ASN A 34 -60.32 9.31 -10.64
C ASN A 34 -59.33 8.86 -9.55
N LEU A 35 -59.71 7.91 -8.67
CA LEU A 35 -58.74 7.27 -7.77
C LEU A 35 -57.86 6.30 -8.59
N ALA A 36 -56.86 6.85 -9.27
CA ALA A 36 -55.73 6.05 -9.72
C ALA A 36 -55.04 5.45 -8.49
N ILE A 37 -54.51 4.23 -8.62
CA ILE A 37 -53.82 3.48 -7.55
C ILE A 37 -52.69 4.30 -6.90
N GLU A 38 -52.16 5.30 -7.61
CA GLU A 38 -51.11 6.22 -7.16
C GLU A 38 -51.58 7.21 -6.08
N ASN A 39 -52.88 7.51 -6.00
CA ASN A 39 -53.46 8.42 -5.00
C ASN A 39 -53.97 7.68 -3.75
N LEU A 40 -53.83 6.35 -3.70
CA LEU A 40 -54.24 5.53 -2.57
C LEU A 40 -53.10 5.46 -1.54
N HIS A 41 -53.45 5.33 -0.25
CA HIS A 41 -52.45 5.14 0.80
C HIS A 41 -51.64 3.85 0.52
N PRO A 42 -50.32 3.84 0.75
CA PRO A 42 -49.47 2.69 0.44
C PRO A 42 -49.92 1.39 1.14
N ASP A 43 -50.46 1.49 2.36
CA ASP A 43 -50.95 0.32 3.11
C ASP A 43 -52.22 -0.28 2.48
N ASP A 44 -53.13 0.56 1.98
CA ASP A 44 -54.34 0.10 1.29
C ASP A 44 -54.01 -0.49 -0.09
N ARG A 45 -52.96 0.02 -0.73
CA ARG A 45 -52.45 -0.53 -2.00
C ARG A 45 -51.96 -1.97 -1.83
N LEU A 46 -51.39 -2.32 -0.67
CA LEU A 46 -50.96 -3.69 -0.36
C LEU A 46 -52.15 -4.65 -0.29
N LEU A 47 -53.27 -4.19 0.28
CA LEU A 47 -54.49 -4.98 0.44
C LEU A 47 -55.19 -5.29 -0.90
N LEU A 48 -54.94 -4.48 -1.93
CA LEU A 48 -55.48 -4.66 -3.29
C LEU A 48 -54.58 -5.52 -4.19
N VAL A 49 -53.45 -6.02 -3.71
CA VAL A 49 -52.57 -6.89 -4.49
C VAL A 49 -53.19 -8.28 -4.60
N ASP A 50 -53.32 -8.80 -5.83
CA ASP A 50 -53.78 -10.16 -6.06
C ASP A 50 -52.92 -11.17 -5.27
N PRO A 51 -53.52 -12.12 -4.54
CA PRO A 51 -52.77 -13.13 -3.77
C PRO A 51 -51.89 -14.02 -4.65
N ASN A 52 -52.17 -14.08 -5.96
CA ASN A 52 -51.37 -14.82 -6.94
C ASN A 52 -50.07 -14.10 -7.35
N LYS A 53 -49.91 -12.80 -7.02
CA LYS A 53 -48.70 -12.01 -7.35
C LYS A 53 -47.68 -11.95 -6.21
N SER A 54 -48.06 -12.27 -4.97
CA SER A 54 -47.31 -11.87 -3.78
C SER A 54 -46.17 -12.81 -3.35
N ALA A 55 -45.84 -13.86 -4.10
CA ALA A 55 -44.85 -14.85 -3.63
C ALA A 55 -43.88 -15.37 -4.71
N THR A 56 -43.27 -14.47 -5.49
CA THR A 56 -42.00 -14.79 -6.16
C THR A 56 -40.90 -13.88 -5.59
N LEU A 57 -40.48 -14.19 -4.36
CA LEU A 57 -39.21 -13.71 -3.84
C LEU A 57 -38.11 -14.32 -4.72
N ASN A 58 -37.73 -13.59 -5.78
CA ASN A 58 -36.50 -13.82 -6.54
C ASN A 58 -35.30 -13.38 -5.69
N GLU A 59 -35.20 -13.87 -4.47
CA GLU A 59 -33.95 -13.89 -3.72
C GLU A 59 -33.25 -15.18 -4.13
N GLU A 60 -32.41 -15.10 -5.16
CA GLU A 60 -31.46 -16.16 -5.48
C GLU A 60 -30.67 -16.48 -4.20
N SER A 61 -30.97 -17.61 -3.54
CA SER A 61 -30.16 -18.08 -2.42
C SER A 61 -28.72 -18.23 -2.90
N PRO A 62 -27.71 -17.65 -2.24
CA PRO A 62 -26.31 -17.74 -2.67
C PRO A 62 -25.79 -19.15 -2.41
N VAL A 63 -26.08 -20.05 -3.34
CA VAL A 63 -25.60 -21.42 -3.31
C VAL A 63 -24.17 -21.42 -3.85
N PHE A 64 -23.18 -21.55 -2.95
CA PHE A 64 -21.75 -21.43 -3.27
C PHE A 64 -21.23 -22.43 -4.30
N PHE A 65 -21.91 -23.57 -4.50
CA PHE A 65 -21.50 -24.57 -5.48
C PHE A 65 -22.06 -24.34 -6.89
N LEU A 66 -23.12 -23.53 -7.03
CA LEU A 66 -23.74 -23.29 -8.32
C LEU A 66 -23.10 -22.07 -8.99
N ARG A 67 -22.32 -22.31 -10.05
CA ARG A 67 -21.70 -21.24 -10.84
C ARG A 67 -22.65 -20.76 -11.94
N ARG A 68 -22.63 -19.47 -12.25
CA ARG A 68 -23.36 -18.91 -13.40
C ARG A 68 -22.72 -19.37 -14.72
N PRO A 69 -23.52 -19.63 -15.78
CA PRO A 69 -22.97 -19.96 -17.09
C PRO A 69 -22.19 -18.78 -17.67
N GLN A 70 -21.07 -19.05 -18.33
CA GLN A 70 -20.33 -18.07 -19.11
C GLN A 70 -20.75 -18.20 -20.58
N TYR A 71 -21.16 -17.08 -21.18
CA TYR A 71 -21.48 -17.03 -22.60
C TYR A 71 -20.24 -16.62 -23.41
N VAL A 72 -20.08 -17.22 -24.59
CA VAL A 72 -18.99 -16.85 -25.51
C VAL A 72 -19.24 -15.42 -25.98
N SER A 73 -18.35 -14.50 -25.60
CA SER A 73 -18.34 -13.13 -26.08
C SER A 73 -17.05 -12.87 -26.85
N ASP A 74 -17.12 -12.16 -27.97
CA ASP A 74 -15.99 -11.90 -28.88
C ASP A 74 -14.86 -11.06 -28.27
N GLY A 75 -14.95 -10.66 -26.99
CA GLY A 75 -13.97 -9.84 -26.29
C GLY A 75 -12.87 -10.60 -25.53
N GLU A 76 -12.98 -11.92 -25.34
CA GLU A 76 -12.09 -12.65 -24.42
C GLU A 76 -10.76 -13.12 -25.03
N LYS A 77 -10.48 -12.82 -26.30
CA LYS A 77 -9.18 -13.10 -26.93
C LYS A 77 -8.67 -11.95 -27.77
N ILE A 78 -8.47 -10.78 -27.15
CA ILE A 78 -7.59 -9.77 -27.73
C ILE A 78 -6.14 -10.22 -27.51
N ASN A 79 -5.66 -11.02 -28.47
CA ASN A 79 -4.28 -11.24 -28.89
C ASN A 79 -3.18 -10.59 -28.02
N LEU A 80 -2.52 -11.40 -27.18
CA LEU A 80 -1.19 -11.12 -26.64
C LEU A 80 -0.09 -11.02 -27.73
N GLN A 81 -0.42 -11.24 -29.01
CA GLN A 81 0.55 -11.22 -30.11
C GLN A 81 0.61 -9.92 -30.92
N ASN A 82 -0.30 -8.95 -30.72
CA ASN A 82 -0.35 -7.72 -31.56
C ASN A 82 0.06 -6.41 -30.86
N PHE A 83 0.53 -6.45 -29.60
CA PHE A 83 1.06 -5.25 -28.93
C PHE A 83 2.50 -4.89 -29.35
N THR A 84 3.15 -5.69 -30.19
CA THR A 84 4.51 -5.42 -30.69
C THR A 84 4.57 -4.49 -31.90
N ASN A 85 3.46 -4.29 -32.62
CA ASN A 85 3.47 -3.54 -33.89
C ASN A 85 2.91 -2.12 -33.82
N LYS A 86 2.27 -1.70 -32.71
CA LYS A 86 1.92 -0.28 -32.48
C LYS A 86 3.00 0.53 -31.76
N ARG A 87 4.03 -0.12 -31.20
CA ARG A 87 5.22 0.57 -30.66
C ARG A 87 6.21 1.02 -31.74
N LYS A 88 6.22 0.34 -32.90
CA LYS A 88 7.11 0.67 -34.02
C LYS A 88 6.84 2.01 -34.71
N HIS A 89 5.73 2.69 -34.39
CA HIS A 89 5.46 4.05 -34.88
C HIS A 89 5.80 5.16 -33.86
N GLN A 90 6.30 4.81 -32.67
CA GLN A 90 6.91 5.74 -31.72
C GLN A 90 8.44 5.60 -31.64
N ASP A 91 9.02 4.53 -32.19
CA ASP A 91 10.48 4.31 -32.18
C ASP A 91 11.27 5.21 -33.17
N MET A 92 10.59 6.15 -33.85
CA MET A 92 11.22 7.30 -34.48
C MET A 92 11.01 8.54 -33.61
N GLU A 93 11.05 8.38 -32.28
CA GLU A 93 11.36 9.49 -31.40
C GLU A 93 12.73 10.03 -31.83
N ASP A 94 12.70 11.25 -32.33
CA ASP A 94 13.81 11.96 -32.93
C ASP A 94 15.12 11.72 -32.16
N THR A 95 16.13 11.16 -32.84
CA THR A 95 17.51 11.07 -32.32
C THR A 95 18.13 12.46 -32.10
N ASN A 96 17.40 13.54 -32.42
CA ASN A 96 17.82 14.92 -32.21
C ASN A 96 17.71 15.29 -30.72
N PRO A 97 18.82 15.71 -30.07
CA PRO A 97 18.83 16.13 -28.67
C PRO A 97 17.77 17.19 -28.33
N ARG A 98 17.44 18.09 -29.26
CA ARG A 98 16.44 19.14 -29.03
C ARG A 98 15.02 18.58 -28.89
N SER A 99 14.68 17.57 -29.67
CA SER A 99 13.36 16.95 -29.59
C SER A 99 13.23 16.08 -28.34
N GLN A 100 14.30 15.38 -27.95
CA GLN A 100 14.37 14.65 -26.69
C GLN A 100 14.20 15.56 -25.47
N LEU A 101 14.89 16.71 -25.47
CA LEU A 101 14.72 17.72 -24.42
C LEU A 101 13.27 18.20 -24.35
N HIS A 102 12.67 18.56 -25.49
CA HIS A 102 11.28 18.98 -25.54
C HIS A 102 10.30 17.89 -25.09
N SER A 103 10.55 16.62 -25.42
CA SER A 103 9.72 15.52 -24.91
C SER A 103 9.84 15.36 -23.39
N VAL A 104 11.04 15.53 -22.84
CA VAL A 104 11.27 15.49 -21.39
C VAL A 104 10.57 16.66 -20.71
N GLU A 105 10.78 17.89 -21.18
CA GLU A 105 10.11 19.10 -20.67
C GLU A 105 8.58 18.96 -20.69
N ARG A 106 8.03 18.44 -21.79
CA ARG A 106 6.60 18.16 -21.91
C ARG A 106 6.09 17.21 -20.84
N THR A 107 6.84 16.17 -20.45
CA THR A 107 6.42 15.28 -19.36
C THR A 107 6.36 15.99 -18.01
N PHE A 108 7.26 16.95 -17.76
CA PHE A 108 7.22 17.76 -16.54
C PHE A 108 6.06 18.75 -16.57
N ASP A 109 5.81 19.42 -17.69
CA ASP A 109 4.70 20.36 -17.85
C ASP A 109 3.33 19.68 -17.67
N GLU A 110 3.14 18.50 -18.27
CA GLU A 110 1.91 17.70 -18.14
C GLU A 110 1.65 17.27 -16.68
N VAL A 111 2.71 17.11 -15.87
CA VAL A 111 2.63 16.71 -14.47
C VAL A 111 2.45 17.92 -13.53
N ILE A 112 3.11 19.05 -13.81
CA ILE A 112 3.20 20.21 -12.90
C ILE A 112 2.06 21.21 -13.09
N ASP A 113 1.36 21.23 -14.24
CA ASP A 113 0.40 22.31 -14.57
C ASP A 113 -0.65 22.58 -13.45
N PRO A 114 -0.54 23.73 -12.74
CA PRO A 114 -1.41 24.09 -11.62
C PRO A 114 -2.85 24.44 -12.06
N ARG A 115 -3.11 24.59 -13.36
CA ARG A 115 -4.46 24.80 -13.91
C ARG A 115 -5.31 23.53 -13.83
N ASN A 116 -4.67 22.37 -13.69
CA ASN A 116 -5.32 21.07 -13.67
C ASN A 116 -5.72 20.63 -12.26
N LYS A 117 -6.43 21.49 -11.50
CA LYS A 117 -6.91 21.18 -10.14
C LYS A 117 -7.80 19.93 -10.06
N ASN A 118 -8.36 19.47 -11.19
CA ASN A 118 -9.16 18.25 -11.33
C ASN A 118 -8.37 17.06 -11.95
N ARG A 119 -7.04 17.02 -11.82
CA ARG A 119 -6.16 15.99 -12.43
C ARG A 119 -6.59 14.55 -12.16
N LEU A 120 -7.08 14.23 -10.97
CA LEU A 120 -7.56 12.87 -10.65
C LEU A 120 -8.77 12.44 -11.51
N GLN A 121 -9.56 13.40 -12.00
CA GLN A 121 -10.73 13.14 -12.83
C GLN A 121 -10.39 13.01 -14.32
N SER A 122 -9.30 13.63 -14.78
CA SER A 122 -8.82 13.51 -16.17
C SER A 122 -8.01 12.24 -16.42
N LEU A 123 -7.47 11.61 -15.35
CA LEU A 123 -6.78 10.33 -15.43
C LEU A 123 -7.78 9.19 -15.69
N ILE A 124 -7.79 8.70 -16.93
CA ILE A 124 -8.59 7.56 -17.36
C ILE A 124 -7.67 6.35 -17.50
N HIS A 125 -8.04 5.22 -16.88
CA HIS A 125 -7.27 4.00 -17.03
C HIS A 125 -7.36 3.48 -18.48
N PRO A 126 -6.25 3.08 -19.12
CA PRO A 126 -6.17 2.85 -20.56
C PRO A 126 -7.08 1.73 -21.09
N ARG A 127 -7.50 0.81 -20.23
CA ARG A 127 -8.34 -0.35 -20.60
C ARG A 127 -9.70 -0.42 -19.89
N LYS A 128 -9.89 0.32 -18.80
CA LYS A 128 -11.04 0.15 -17.88
C LYS A 128 -11.52 1.52 -17.46
N LYS A 129 -12.83 1.68 -17.26
CA LYS A 129 -13.42 2.93 -16.78
C LYS A 129 -13.33 3.00 -15.25
N ILE A 130 -12.12 3.20 -14.74
CA ILE A 130 -11.87 3.42 -13.30
C ILE A 130 -11.32 4.84 -13.08
N LYS A 131 -11.59 5.40 -11.90
CA LYS A 131 -11.17 6.75 -11.52
C LYS A 131 -9.97 6.68 -10.60
N ALA A 132 -9.01 7.59 -10.77
CA ALA A 132 -7.88 7.71 -9.87
C ALA A 132 -8.34 8.28 -8.52
N VAL A 133 -7.89 7.68 -7.41
CA VAL A 133 -8.24 8.11 -6.05
C VAL A 133 -7.18 9.06 -5.50
N LYS A 134 -5.90 8.70 -5.66
CA LYS A 134 -4.76 9.45 -5.14
C LYS A 134 -3.61 9.36 -6.14
N ALA A 135 -2.82 10.42 -6.22
CA ALA A 135 -1.62 10.48 -7.05
C ALA A 135 -0.47 11.01 -6.19
N TRP A 136 0.65 10.29 -6.16
CA TRP A 136 1.86 10.72 -5.46
C TRP A 136 2.87 11.25 -6.48
N HIS A 137 3.50 12.37 -6.16
CA HIS A 137 4.61 12.91 -6.94
C HIS A 137 5.89 12.14 -6.62
N PHE A 138 6.54 11.61 -7.65
CA PHE A 138 7.71 10.76 -7.50
C PHE A 138 9.00 11.60 -7.54
N PHE A 139 9.74 11.63 -6.45
CA PHE A 139 10.95 12.43 -6.28
C PHE A 139 12.14 11.58 -5.79
N PRO A 140 13.38 11.93 -6.16
CA PRO A 140 14.56 11.33 -5.54
C PRO A 140 14.68 11.76 -4.07
N ASP A 141 15.06 10.85 -3.18
CA ASP A 141 15.39 11.19 -1.79
C ASP A 141 16.82 11.73 -1.69
N THR A 142 17.02 13.02 -1.96
CA THR A 142 18.36 13.63 -1.91
C THR A 142 19.00 13.59 -0.52
N SER A 143 18.19 13.46 0.54
CA SER A 143 18.68 13.42 1.91
C SER A 143 19.46 12.15 2.24
N THR A 144 19.16 11.03 1.57
CA THR A 144 19.75 9.71 1.84
C THR A 144 20.73 9.25 0.76
N PHE A 145 20.98 10.07 -0.27
CA PHE A 145 21.92 9.73 -1.35
C PHE A 145 23.40 9.68 -0.93
N ASP A 146 23.73 10.06 0.31
CA ASP A 146 25.04 9.79 0.92
C ASP A 146 25.23 8.32 1.33
N GLN A 147 24.15 7.54 1.35
CA GLN A 147 24.12 6.15 1.80
C GLN A 147 23.94 5.15 0.65
N VAL A 148 24.43 3.94 0.87
CA VAL A 148 24.33 2.83 -0.10
C VAL A 148 23.35 1.78 0.40
N PHE A 149 22.26 1.60 -0.35
CA PHE A 149 21.19 0.69 0.05
C PHE A 149 21.32 -0.68 -0.63
N HIS A 150 21.08 -1.71 0.16
CA HIS A 150 21.10 -3.11 -0.25
C HIS A 150 19.77 -3.76 0.10
N SER A 151 19.23 -4.57 -0.81
CA SER A 151 18.07 -5.41 -0.51
C SER A 151 18.53 -6.69 0.20
N LEU A 152 18.09 -6.89 1.43
CA LEU A 152 18.46 -8.05 2.23
C LEU A 152 17.42 -9.17 2.07
N LYS A 153 17.86 -10.37 1.71
CA LYS A 153 16.99 -11.56 1.61
C LYS A 153 17.56 -12.75 2.38
N PHE A 154 16.82 -13.23 3.37
CA PHE A 154 17.13 -14.47 4.09
C PHE A 154 16.67 -15.68 3.28
N VAL A 155 17.59 -16.59 2.95
CA VAL A 155 17.33 -17.74 2.07
C VAL A 155 17.29 -19.06 2.86
N GLY A 156 16.23 -19.86 2.63
CA GLY A 156 16.11 -21.22 3.15
C GLY A 156 16.04 -21.26 4.69
N SER A 157 16.96 -22.00 5.30
CA SER A 157 17.06 -22.17 6.77
C SER A 157 17.61 -20.94 7.50
N ALA A 158 17.94 -19.86 6.79
CA ALA A 158 18.29 -18.57 7.38
C ALA A 158 17.07 -17.68 7.66
N SER A 159 15.87 -18.10 7.26
CA SER A 159 14.64 -17.32 7.44
C SER A 159 14.36 -17.08 8.93
N LEU A 160 14.25 -15.80 9.30
CA LEU A 160 13.95 -15.36 10.67
C LEU A 160 12.66 -16.00 11.20
N SER A 161 11.61 -16.07 10.36
CA SER A 161 10.30 -16.59 10.78
C SER A 161 10.33 -18.07 11.20
N LYS A 162 11.25 -18.88 10.66
CA LYS A 162 11.34 -20.31 10.96
C LYS A 162 12.13 -20.62 12.23
N ASP A 163 12.93 -19.67 12.71
CA ASP A 163 13.87 -19.91 13.79
C ASP A 163 13.22 -19.48 15.13
N ARG A 164 12.44 -20.40 15.73
CA ARG A 164 11.74 -20.18 17.01
C ARG A 164 12.59 -19.53 18.11
N PRO A 165 13.83 -19.98 18.40
CA PRO A 165 14.63 -19.35 19.46
C PRO A 165 15.03 -17.90 19.10
N LEU A 166 15.19 -17.61 17.82
CA LEU A 166 15.51 -16.28 17.31
C LEU A 166 14.30 -15.34 17.44
N ASN A 167 13.08 -15.85 17.17
CA ASN A 167 11.84 -15.10 17.34
C ASN A 167 11.55 -14.81 18.82
N GLU A 168 11.92 -15.71 19.73
CA GLU A 168 11.82 -15.46 21.17
C GLU A 168 12.80 -14.36 21.61
N GLN A 169 14.04 -14.37 21.11
CA GLN A 169 15.05 -13.35 21.41
C GLN A 169 14.80 -11.99 20.74
N LEU A 170 14.20 -11.97 19.54
CA LEU A 170 13.89 -10.75 18.78
C LEU A 170 12.47 -10.21 19.06
N GLY A 171 11.73 -10.83 19.98
CA GLY A 171 10.32 -10.55 20.24
C GLY A 171 9.39 -11.23 19.24
N GLN A 172 8.34 -11.89 19.74
CA GLN A 172 7.40 -12.71 18.97
C GLN A 172 6.98 -12.05 17.65
N VAL A 173 7.28 -12.71 16.53
CA VAL A 173 6.53 -12.57 15.28
C VAL A 173 5.17 -13.23 15.53
N SER A 174 4.19 -12.49 16.05
CA SER A 174 2.81 -12.97 16.03
C SER A 174 2.40 -13.09 14.56
N GLU A 175 2.05 -14.31 14.13
CA GLU A 175 1.63 -14.64 12.76
C GLU A 175 0.40 -13.82 12.28
N THR A 176 -0.26 -13.10 13.20
CA THR A 176 -1.49 -12.36 12.95
C THR A 176 -1.30 -11.00 12.31
N ASP A 177 -0.12 -10.36 12.45
CA ASP A 177 0.12 -9.00 11.94
C ASP A 177 1.35 -8.96 11.03
N SER A 178 1.17 -9.24 9.74
CA SER A 178 2.18 -8.99 8.70
C SER A 178 2.62 -7.51 8.60
N THR A 179 1.97 -6.61 9.34
CA THR A 179 2.15 -5.16 9.36
C THR A 179 3.04 -4.68 10.51
N SER A 180 3.18 -5.45 11.60
CA SER A 180 4.02 -5.07 12.74
C SER A 180 5.42 -5.65 12.58
N VAL A 181 6.19 -5.09 11.66
CA VAL A 181 7.62 -5.44 11.54
C VAL A 181 8.30 -5.16 12.89
N ASN A 182 8.88 -6.19 13.50
CA ASN A 182 9.56 -6.14 14.80
C ASN A 182 10.54 -4.97 14.85
N ALA A 183 10.39 -4.10 15.86
CA ALA A 183 11.26 -2.95 16.04
C ALA A 183 12.75 -3.36 16.11
N SER A 184 13.05 -4.47 16.77
CA SER A 184 14.42 -5.02 16.88
C SER A 184 15.03 -5.42 15.53
N ILE A 185 14.23 -5.86 14.55
CA ILE A 185 14.74 -6.19 13.21
C ILE A 185 15.03 -4.91 12.43
N LEU A 186 14.14 -3.91 12.52
CA LEU A 186 14.33 -2.63 11.83
C LEU A 186 15.50 -1.82 12.37
N THR A 187 15.84 -2.01 13.65
CA THR A 187 16.97 -1.34 14.29
C THR A 187 18.22 -2.21 14.36
N SER A 188 18.18 -3.42 13.79
CA SER A 188 19.29 -4.37 13.82
C SER A 188 20.50 -3.88 13.01
N LEU A 189 21.69 -4.31 13.45
CA LEU A 189 22.95 -3.99 12.81
C LEU A 189 23.49 -5.24 12.10
N PHE A 190 23.76 -5.10 10.81
CA PHE A 190 24.42 -6.13 10.01
C PHE A 190 25.88 -5.73 9.81
N LYS A 191 26.80 -6.46 10.44
CA LYS A 191 28.24 -6.22 10.31
C LYS A 191 28.85 -7.20 9.31
N PRO A 192 29.35 -6.75 8.15
CA PRO A 192 30.14 -7.60 7.27
C PRO A 192 31.50 -7.87 7.90
N ILE A 193 31.93 -9.13 7.85
CA ILE A 193 33.22 -9.59 8.35
C ILE A 193 33.91 -10.33 7.21
N GLU A 194 35.08 -9.83 6.84
CA GLU A 194 35.95 -10.43 5.83
C GLU A 194 37.29 -10.75 6.49
N ILE A 195 37.59 -12.05 6.64
CA ILE A 195 38.90 -12.48 7.14
C ILE A 195 39.83 -12.78 5.95
N ASN A 196 39.30 -13.51 4.96
CA ASN A 196 40.00 -13.87 3.73
C ASN A 196 39.06 -13.65 2.55
N PRO A 197 39.57 -13.53 1.30
CA PRO A 197 38.74 -13.37 0.10
C PRO A 197 37.64 -14.45 -0.03
N HIS A 198 37.91 -15.65 0.49
CA HIS A 198 36.99 -16.79 0.46
C HIS A 198 36.08 -16.90 1.68
N ASN A 199 36.41 -16.26 2.80
CA ASN A 199 35.67 -16.34 4.05
C ASN A 199 35.05 -15.00 4.36
N LYS A 200 33.83 -14.82 3.85
CA LYS A 200 33.03 -13.62 3.94
C LYS A 200 31.68 -13.96 4.56
N TRP A 201 31.34 -13.33 5.68
CA TRP A 201 30.05 -13.50 6.33
C TRP A 201 29.53 -12.20 6.90
N ILE A 202 28.26 -12.18 7.27
CA ILE A 202 27.62 -11.07 7.96
C ILE A 202 27.12 -11.57 9.30
N SER A 203 27.47 -10.85 10.35
CA SER A 203 26.98 -11.07 11.70
C SER A 203 25.80 -10.14 11.98
N LEU A 204 24.70 -10.71 12.44
CA LEU A 204 23.51 -10.01 12.89
C LEU A 204 23.66 -9.69 14.37
N TYR A 205 23.48 -8.41 14.66
CA TYR A 205 23.43 -7.85 15.99
C TYR A 205 22.07 -7.19 16.18
N ALA A 206 21.38 -7.46 17.29
CA ALA A 206 20.13 -6.76 17.58
C ALA A 206 19.99 -6.44 19.06
N VAL A 207 19.06 -5.53 19.34
CA VAL A 207 18.68 -5.18 20.70
C VAL A 207 17.68 -6.22 21.20
N THR A 208 18.07 -6.97 22.22
CA THR A 208 17.29 -8.06 22.83
C THR A 208 16.09 -7.52 23.60
N ASP A 209 16.20 -6.35 24.21
CA ASP A 209 15.08 -5.70 24.89
C ASP A 209 14.13 -5.00 23.90
N LYS A 210 12.87 -5.45 23.87
CA LYS A 210 11.81 -4.95 22.97
C LYS A 210 11.46 -3.48 23.26
N LEU A 211 11.37 -3.10 24.53
CA LEU A 211 10.98 -1.73 24.91
C LEU A 211 12.07 -0.73 24.51
N SER A 212 13.33 -1.10 24.75
CA SER A 212 14.49 -0.36 24.28
C SER A 212 14.51 -0.25 22.75
N ALA A 213 14.27 -1.34 22.02
CA ALA A 213 14.24 -1.34 20.55
C ALA A 213 13.13 -0.44 19.97
N GLU A 214 11.93 -0.44 20.55
CA GLU A 214 10.84 0.44 20.13
C GLU A 214 11.14 1.91 20.43
N SER A 215 11.68 2.20 21.61
CA SER A 215 12.07 3.55 22.02
C SER A 215 13.16 4.10 21.11
N PHE A 216 14.11 3.23 20.75
CA PHE A 216 15.19 3.53 19.83
C PHE A 216 14.70 3.75 18.40
N ARG A 217 13.80 2.90 17.89
CA ARG A 217 13.15 3.09 16.58
C ARG A 217 12.39 4.42 16.52
N LYS A 218 11.63 4.74 17.56
CA LYS A 218 10.93 6.03 17.67
C LYS A 218 11.92 7.18 17.63
N SER A 219 13.05 7.08 18.33
CA SER A 219 14.07 8.12 18.25
C SER A 219 14.66 8.25 16.86
N PHE A 220 14.94 7.16 16.15
CA PHE A 220 15.41 7.21 14.76
C PHE A 220 14.46 7.96 13.82
N ASN A 221 13.16 7.72 13.97
CA ASN A 221 12.15 8.41 13.17
C ASN A 221 11.96 9.88 13.60
N SER A 222 12.24 10.20 14.86
CA SER A 222 12.18 11.55 15.44
C SER A 222 13.45 12.35 15.24
N ILE A 223 14.51 11.81 14.60
CA ILE A 223 15.79 12.51 14.32
C ILE A 223 15.59 13.83 13.53
N LYS A 224 14.41 14.07 12.96
CA LYS A 224 14.04 15.37 12.40
C LYS A 224 13.92 16.48 13.46
N ASP A 225 13.86 16.15 14.75
CA ASP A 225 13.85 17.09 15.86
C ASP A 225 15.26 17.22 16.45
N ASP A 226 15.82 18.42 16.47
CA ASP A 226 17.23 18.78 16.80
C ASP A 226 17.74 18.34 18.20
N ASN A 227 16.93 17.65 19.01
CA ASN A 227 17.22 17.31 20.41
C ASN A 227 17.66 15.85 20.61
N ILE A 228 18.72 15.40 19.92
CA ILE A 228 19.35 14.10 20.24
C ILE A 228 20.23 14.26 21.48
N VAL A 229 19.68 13.93 22.64
CA VAL A 229 20.47 13.61 23.84
C VAL A 229 21.28 12.35 23.53
N ASN A 230 22.59 12.36 23.80
CA ASN A 230 23.48 11.19 23.66
C ASN A 230 22.82 9.94 24.22
N ARG A 231 22.48 8.98 23.34
CA ARG A 231 21.83 7.73 23.71
C ARG A 231 22.75 6.56 23.43
N HIS A 232 22.87 5.70 24.43
CA HIS A 232 23.65 4.49 24.37
C HIS A 232 22.72 3.31 24.12
N VAL A 233 23.02 2.52 23.10
CA VAL A 233 22.33 1.27 22.81
C VAL A 233 23.33 0.13 22.75
N ILE A 234 23.01 -0.96 23.42
CA ILE A 234 23.81 -2.18 23.43
C ILE A 234 23.16 -3.17 22.48
N TYR A 235 23.97 -3.65 21.55
CA TYR A 235 23.61 -4.65 20.57
C TYR A 235 24.26 -5.97 20.92
N ASP A 236 23.45 -7.02 21.01
CA ASP A 236 23.93 -8.37 21.30
C ASP A 236 24.15 -9.14 20.00
N HIS A 237 25.20 -9.96 19.96
CA HIS A 237 25.41 -10.88 18.85
C HIS A 237 24.35 -11.97 18.88
N ILE A 238 23.72 -12.21 17.72
CA ILE A 238 22.67 -13.21 17.60
C ILE A 238 23.13 -14.36 16.72
N LYS A 239 23.54 -14.06 15.48
CA LYS A 239 23.79 -15.09 14.47
C LYS A 239 24.68 -14.63 13.35
N ASP A 240 25.41 -15.59 12.78
CA ASP A 240 26.21 -15.40 11.57
C ASP A 240 25.54 -15.99 10.33
N PHE A 241 25.67 -15.28 9.22
CA PHE A 241 25.15 -15.66 7.92
C PHE A 241 26.22 -15.58 6.84
N ASP A 242 26.27 -16.57 5.96
CA ASP A 242 27.11 -16.51 4.77
C ASP A 242 26.50 -15.53 3.77
N GLN A 243 27.32 -14.59 3.29
CA GLN A 243 26.87 -13.55 2.38
C GLN A 243 27.07 -13.95 0.91
N MET A 244 26.02 -13.78 0.12
CA MET A 244 26.08 -13.88 -1.34
C MET A 244 25.58 -12.56 -1.93
N PHE A 245 26.50 -11.73 -2.41
CA PHE A 245 26.17 -10.45 -3.03
C PHE A 245 25.87 -10.63 -4.51
N ARG A 246 24.75 -10.06 -4.97
CA ARG A 246 24.38 -9.92 -6.38
C ARG A 246 24.18 -8.44 -6.69
N GLY A 247 25.21 -7.82 -7.25
CA GLY A 247 25.15 -6.43 -7.70
C GLY A 247 24.33 -6.28 -8.97
N HIS A 248 23.63 -5.16 -9.10
CA HIS A 248 22.98 -4.76 -10.34
C HIS A 248 24.02 -4.29 -11.35
N LYS A 249 23.84 -4.64 -12.64
CA LYS A 249 24.78 -4.24 -13.70
C LYS A 249 24.53 -2.81 -14.19
N LYS A 250 23.31 -2.33 -14.02
CA LYS A 250 22.87 -0.99 -14.42
C LYS A 250 22.53 -0.18 -13.18
N LEU A 251 22.81 1.12 -13.24
CA LEU A 251 22.29 2.08 -12.29
C LEU A 251 20.76 2.10 -12.41
N PHE A 252 20.05 2.17 -11.28
CA PHE A 252 18.58 2.26 -11.22
C PHE A 252 17.82 1.00 -11.73
N GLU A 253 18.31 -0.20 -11.45
CA GLU A 253 17.56 -1.44 -11.75
C GLU A 253 16.47 -1.74 -10.70
N ASP A 254 16.79 -1.55 -9.41
CA ASP A 254 15.88 -1.71 -8.28
C ASP A 254 15.81 -0.40 -7.47
N PHE A 255 14.62 -0.07 -6.94
CA PHE A 255 14.39 1.09 -6.08
C PHE A 255 13.57 0.71 -4.85
N ALA A 256 13.86 1.33 -3.72
CA ALA A 256 12.95 1.40 -2.59
C ALA A 256 12.14 2.69 -2.70
N ILE A 257 10.83 2.61 -2.44
CA ILE A 257 9.93 3.76 -2.48
C ILE A 257 9.31 3.94 -1.09
N SER A 258 9.43 5.14 -0.55
CA SER A 258 8.73 5.58 0.66
C SER A 258 7.60 6.53 0.25
N PHE A 259 6.41 6.29 0.80
CA PHE A 259 5.24 7.12 0.53
C PHE A 259 5.00 8.04 1.73
N ASP A 260 4.93 9.33 1.47
CA ASP A 260 4.46 10.33 2.42
C ASP A 260 3.02 10.71 2.07
N ASP A 261 2.09 10.23 2.89
CA ASP A 261 0.67 10.47 2.70
C ASP A 261 0.24 11.89 3.06
N ILE A 262 1.05 12.64 3.82
CA ILE A 262 0.74 14.01 4.23
C ILE A 262 1.06 14.99 3.10
N SER A 263 2.20 14.80 2.44
CA SER A 263 2.67 15.69 1.38
C SER A 263 2.27 15.25 -0.04
N ASP A 264 1.64 14.08 -0.20
CA ASP A 264 1.38 13.43 -1.50
C ASP A 264 2.65 13.28 -2.34
N ARG A 265 3.75 12.91 -1.68
CA ARG A 265 5.08 12.69 -2.28
C ARG A 265 5.49 11.26 -2.07
N ALA A 266 6.13 10.68 -3.07
CA ALA A 266 6.78 9.39 -3.00
C ALA A 266 8.27 9.62 -3.25
N PHE A 267 9.11 9.24 -2.30
CA PHE A 267 10.54 9.37 -2.43
C PHE A 267 11.14 8.03 -2.85
N PHE A 268 12.11 8.05 -3.76
CA PHE A 268 12.81 6.84 -4.16
C PHE A 268 14.30 6.89 -3.83
N VAL A 269 14.81 5.69 -3.54
CA VAL A 269 16.20 5.43 -3.24
C VAL A 269 16.68 4.26 -4.09
N PRO A 270 17.77 4.40 -4.86
CA PRO A 270 18.30 3.31 -5.67
C PRO A 270 18.92 2.22 -4.79
N ILE A 271 18.65 0.96 -5.14
CA ILE A 271 19.24 -0.21 -4.49
C ILE A 271 20.40 -0.69 -5.36
N VAL A 272 21.59 -0.80 -4.78
CA VAL A 272 22.82 -1.18 -5.52
C VAL A 272 22.87 -2.67 -5.83
N GLY A 273 22.30 -3.49 -4.95
CA GLY A 273 22.29 -4.93 -5.13
C GLY A 273 21.45 -5.66 -4.11
N ARG A 274 21.31 -6.96 -4.37
CA ARG A 274 20.63 -7.91 -3.49
C ARG A 274 21.66 -8.73 -2.74
N LEU A 275 21.52 -8.76 -1.41
CA LEU A 275 22.35 -9.53 -0.50
C LEU A 275 21.55 -10.73 -0.02
N GLU A 276 21.92 -11.91 -0.50
CA GLU A 276 21.31 -13.18 -0.09
C GLU A 276 22.07 -13.74 1.11
N LEU A 277 21.40 -13.83 2.27
CA LEU A 277 21.95 -14.39 3.50
C LEU A 277 21.56 -15.86 3.64
N LYS A 278 22.57 -16.73 3.77
CA LYS A 278 22.40 -18.17 4.01
C LYS A 278 22.88 -18.54 5.41
N LYS A 279 22.39 -19.66 5.94
CA LYS A 279 22.84 -20.16 7.25
C LYS A 279 24.30 -20.58 7.13
N LYS A 280 25.18 -19.94 7.90
CA LYS A 280 26.60 -20.27 7.94
C LYS A 280 26.80 -21.65 8.54
N ARG A 281 27.62 -22.47 7.89
CA ARG A 281 28.10 -23.76 8.42
C ARG A 281 29.56 -23.59 8.79
N ILE A 282 29.84 -23.53 10.09
CA ILE A 282 31.20 -23.36 10.58
C ILE A 282 31.88 -24.73 10.62
N VAL A 283 33.02 -24.86 9.94
CA VAL A 283 33.88 -26.04 10.03
C VAL A 283 34.49 -26.07 11.44
N PRO A 284 34.53 -27.22 12.14
CA PRO A 284 34.97 -27.31 13.53
C PRO A 284 36.33 -26.65 13.82
N GLY A 285 37.30 -26.74 12.90
CA GLY A 285 38.62 -26.13 13.06
C GLY A 285 38.66 -24.59 12.94
N LEU A 286 37.58 -23.96 12.49
CA LEU A 286 37.49 -22.50 12.30
C LEU A 286 36.70 -21.78 13.39
N VAL A 287 36.13 -22.53 14.35
CA VAL A 287 35.25 -21.98 15.40
C VAL A 287 35.96 -20.93 16.24
N ASP A 288 37.19 -21.22 16.69
CA ASP A 288 37.95 -20.28 17.53
C ASP A 288 38.27 -18.97 16.82
N MET A 289 38.57 -19.04 15.52
CA MET A 289 38.84 -17.86 14.70
C MET A 289 37.58 -17.00 14.53
N VAL A 290 36.43 -17.63 14.29
CA VAL A 290 35.14 -16.92 14.19
C VAL A 290 34.81 -16.24 15.52
N ASN A 291 34.94 -16.96 16.64
CA ASN A 291 34.65 -16.44 17.97
C ASN A 291 35.59 -15.29 18.38
N ARG A 292 36.85 -15.29 17.94
CA ARG A 292 37.78 -14.17 18.17
C ARG A 292 37.44 -12.93 17.34
N THR A 293 36.81 -13.11 16.19
CA THR A 293 36.53 -12.02 15.25
C THR A 293 35.18 -11.36 15.53
N ASN A 294 34.21 -12.15 16.01
CA ASN A 294 32.90 -11.66 16.39
C ASN A 294 32.98 -10.97 17.75
N TYR A 295 32.32 -9.81 17.85
CA TYR A 295 32.11 -9.16 19.15
C TYR A 295 30.87 -9.76 19.81
N ALA A 296 30.88 -9.92 21.13
CA ALA A 296 29.70 -10.34 21.88
C ALA A 296 28.66 -9.20 22.00
N HIS A 297 29.14 -7.99 22.29
CA HIS A 297 28.32 -6.79 22.41
C HIS A 297 28.92 -5.64 21.61
N ILE A 298 28.08 -4.87 20.93
CA ILE A 298 28.46 -3.61 20.29
C ILE A 298 27.72 -2.49 21.02
N ARG A 299 28.47 -1.54 21.58
CA ARG A 299 27.89 -0.32 22.16
C ARG A 299 27.89 0.76 21.09
N MET A 300 26.70 1.28 20.78
CA MET A 300 26.52 2.34 19.81
C MET A 300 26.02 3.59 20.53
N ASP A 301 26.71 4.70 20.28
CA ASP A 301 26.36 6.01 20.82
C ASP A 301 25.77 6.84 19.68
N LEU A 302 24.51 7.23 19.81
CA LEU A 302 23.85 8.11 18.86
C LEU A 302 24.09 9.56 19.28
N ARG A 303 24.61 10.34 18.33
CA ARG A 303 24.83 11.78 18.44
C ARG A 303 24.42 12.49 17.15
N ASN A 304 24.16 13.79 17.25
CA ASN A 304 24.03 14.64 16.06
C ASN A 304 25.36 14.67 15.30
N PRO A 305 25.33 14.72 13.95
CA PRO A 305 26.54 14.79 13.14
C PRO A 305 27.32 16.06 13.44
N SER A 306 28.65 15.96 13.44
CA SER A 306 29.51 17.15 13.56
C SER A 306 29.47 17.99 12.27
N THR A 307 29.86 19.26 12.35
CA THR A 307 29.94 20.14 11.17
C THR A 307 30.82 19.57 10.07
N GLN A 308 31.94 18.94 10.43
CA GLN A 308 32.84 18.24 9.49
C GLN A 308 32.16 17.02 8.83
N GLU A 309 31.45 16.22 9.63
CA GLU A 309 30.72 15.06 9.08
C GLU A 309 29.58 15.48 8.15
N THR A 310 28.90 16.60 8.46
CA THR A 310 27.87 17.17 7.59
C THR A 310 28.48 17.65 6.27
N ALA A 311 29.63 18.35 6.30
CA ALA A 311 30.33 18.77 5.09
C ALA A 311 30.74 17.59 4.19
N ILE A 312 31.21 16.48 4.78
CA ILE A 312 31.55 15.26 4.03
C ILE A 312 30.30 14.63 3.39
N ARG A 313 29.17 14.59 4.12
CA ARG A 313 27.90 14.08 3.59
C ARG A 313 27.39 14.95 2.44
N ASP A 314 27.46 16.26 2.62
CA ASP A 314 27.01 17.24 1.63
C ASP A 314 27.85 17.19 0.36
N SER A 315 29.18 17.03 0.47
CA SER A 315 30.04 16.80 -0.70
C SER A 315 29.69 15.52 -1.48
N ARG A 316 29.20 14.47 -0.81
CA ARG A 316 28.70 13.27 -1.51
C ARG A 316 27.35 13.52 -2.19
N ARG A 317 26.47 14.30 -1.54
CA ARG A 317 25.16 14.68 -2.10
C ARG A 317 25.29 15.61 -3.29
N GLU A 318 26.31 16.47 -3.31
CA GLU A 318 26.61 17.40 -4.42
C GLU A 318 26.76 16.69 -5.78
N GLN A 319 27.20 15.43 -5.78
CA GLN A 319 27.28 14.63 -7.01
C GLN A 319 25.92 14.38 -7.67
N TYR A 320 24.85 14.40 -6.87
CA TYR A 320 23.48 14.10 -7.28
C TYR A 320 22.58 15.32 -7.25
N ASP A 321 22.90 16.33 -6.42
CA ASP A 321 22.16 17.57 -6.26
C ASP A 321 23.10 18.77 -6.49
N PRO A 322 22.94 19.54 -7.58
CA PRO A 322 23.80 20.69 -7.90
C PRO A 322 23.56 21.91 -7.00
N VAL A 323 22.88 21.76 -5.87
CA VAL A 323 22.80 22.80 -4.84
C VAL A 323 24.22 23.03 -4.29
N ASN A 324 24.67 24.29 -4.31
CA ASN A 324 25.95 24.68 -3.73
C ASN A 324 25.92 24.46 -2.21
N TYR A 325 26.47 23.35 -1.75
CA TYR A 325 26.74 23.14 -0.33
C TYR A 325 27.96 24.00 0.05
N SER A 326 27.83 24.80 1.11
CA SER A 326 28.94 25.62 1.59
C SER A 326 30.09 24.72 2.07
N SER A 327 31.18 24.65 1.31
CA SER A 327 32.41 24.00 1.77
C SER A 327 33.00 24.83 2.91
N ILE A 328 33.07 24.26 4.11
CA ILE A 328 33.78 24.88 5.23
C ILE A 328 35.26 24.95 4.82
N GLN A 329 35.80 26.16 4.65
CA GLN A 329 37.25 26.36 4.60
C GLN A 329 37.82 25.93 5.95
N GLU A 330 38.77 24.99 5.94
CA GLU A 330 39.52 24.61 7.12
C GLU A 330 40.26 25.84 7.66
N GLU A 331 39.95 26.26 8.89
CA GLU A 331 40.85 27.06 9.74
C GLU A 331 41.69 26.13 10.63
#